data_AF-A0A412EW43-F1
#
_entry.id   AF-A0A412EW43-F1
#
_cell.length_a   1.000
_cell.length_b   1.000
_cell.length_c   1.000
_cell.angle_alpha   90.00
_cell.angle_beta   90.00
_cell.angle_gamma   90.00
#
_symmetry.space_group_name_H-M   'P 1'
#
loop_
_entity.id
_entity.type
_entity.pdbx_description
1 polymer ?
#
loop_
_entity_poly.entity_id
_entity_poly.type
_entity_poly.pdbx_seq_one_letter_code
_entity_poly.pdbx_strand_id
1 'polypeptide(L)' 'MKLFLCSHFSSVGSLIKEEIENKKVAFIPTASLREGYTGYVGSAR' A
#
# COMPACT_ATOMS: atom_id res chain seq x y z
N MET A 1 1.86 16.92 -8.97
CA MET A 1 1.20 15.71 -8.44
C MET A 1 2.29 14.70 -8.08
N LYS A 2 2.33 14.16 -6.85
CA LYS A 2 3.33 13.14 -6.44
C LYS A 2 2.60 11.79 -6.35
N LEU A 3 2.98 10.84 -7.20
CA LEU A 3 2.36 9.52 -7.30
C LEU A 3 3.44 8.45 -7.15
N PHE A 4 3.14 7.39 -6.39
CA PHE A 4 3.95 6.18 -6.32
C PHE A 4 3.05 5.01 -6.73
N LEU A 5 3.34 4.41 -7.89
CA LEU A 5 2.58 3.29 -8.43
C LEU A 5 3.42 2.03 -8.30
N CYS A 6 2.84 0.95 -7.79
CA CYS A 6 3.53 -0.32 -7.61
C CYS A 6 2.58 -1.50 -7.80
N SER A 7 3.12 -2.64 -8.22
CA SER A 7 2.35 -3.89 -8.36
C SER A 7 2.20 -4.62 -7.02
N HIS A 8 3.21 -4.56 -6.14
CA HIS A 8 3.20 -5.23 -4.83
C HIS A 8 3.92 -4.36 -3.79
N PHE A 9 3.15 -3.63 -2.98
CA PHE A 9 3.69 -2.64 -2.04
C PHE A 9 4.68 -3.23 -1.04
N SER A 10 4.45 -4.45 -0.54
CA SER A 10 5.36 -5.11 0.41
C SER A 10 6.81 -5.24 -0.11
N SER A 11 6.99 -5.36 -1.43
CA SER A 11 8.32 -5.49 -2.03
C SER A 11 9.05 -4.15 -2.25
N VAL A 12 8.33 -3.03 -2.31
CA VAL A 12 8.89 -1.73 -2.74
C VAL A 12 8.54 -0.56 -1.82
N GLY A 13 7.73 -0.78 -0.78
CA GLY A 13 7.24 0.28 0.11
C GLY A 13 8.36 0.97 0.89
N SER A 14 9.50 0.31 1.08
CA SER A 14 10.69 0.89 1.69
C SER A 14 11.25 2.08 0.88
N LEU A 15 11.01 2.14 -0.43
CA LEU A 15 11.47 3.22 -1.30
C LEU A 15 10.83 4.58 -1.01
N ILE A 16 9.67 4.60 -0.33
CA ILE A 16 8.96 5.83 0.04
C ILE A 16 8.90 6.05 1.55
N LYS A 17 9.62 5.24 2.33
CA LYS A 17 9.52 5.20 3.79
C LYS A 17 9.75 6.58 4.39
N GLU A 18 10.80 7.26 3.99
CA GLU A 18 11.16 8.59 4.51
C GLU A 18 10.08 9.64 4.23
N GLU A 19 9.40 9.56 3.09
CA GLU A 19 8.38 10.56 2.76
C GLU A 19 7.02 10.33 3.43
N ILE A 20 6.76 9.11 3.91
CA ILE A 20 5.53 8.77 4.64
C ILE A 20 5.74 8.65 6.15
N GLU A 21 6.99 8.58 6.62
CA GLU A 21 7.33 8.51 8.04
C GLU A 21 6.72 9.69 8.80
N ASN A 22 6.08 9.39 9.94
CA ASN A 22 5.34 10.35 10.78
C ASN A 22 4.14 11.04 10.11
N LYS A 23 3.72 10.62 8.91
CA LYS A 23 2.50 11.11 8.27
C LYS A 23 1.33 10.16 8.52
N LYS A 24 0.13 10.73 8.58
CA LYS A 24 -1.10 9.94 8.62
C LYS A 24 -1.40 9.44 7.21
N VAL A 25 -1.50 8.12 7.06
CA VAL A 25 -1.87 7.45 5.80
C VAL A 25 -3.28 6.91 5.93
N ALA A 26 -4.14 7.23 4.98
CA ALA A 26 -5.45 6.59 4.85
C ALA A 26 -5.28 5.27 4.08
N PHE A 27 -5.57 4.14 4.72
CA PHE A 27 -5.52 2.83 4.09
C PHE A 27 -6.90 2.47 3.52
N ILE A 28 -6.99 2.26 2.20
CA ILE A 28 -8.25 2.03 1.48
C ILE A 28 -8.22 0.63 0.83
N PRO A 29 -8.73 -0.42 1.50
CA PRO A 29 -8.69 -1.81 1.00
C PRO A 29 -9.90 -2.19 0.13
N THR A 30 -10.67 -1.23 -0.38
CA THR A 30 -11.97 -1.48 -1.02
C THR A 30 -11.89 -2.32 -2.28
N ALA A 31 -10.76 -2.30 -3.01
CA ALA A 31 -10.54 -3.15 -4.18
C ALA A 31 -10.64 -4.65 -3.84
N SER A 32 -10.19 -5.03 -2.64
CA SER A 32 -10.15 -6.44 -2.20
C SER A 32 -11.50 -7.03 -1.79
N LEU A 33 -12.57 -6.21 -1.67
CA LEU A 33 -13.87 -6.63 -1.10
C LEU A 33 -14.56 -7.75 -1.88
N ARG A 34 -14.24 -7.91 -3.17
CA ARG A 34 -14.86 -8.90 -4.07
C ARG A 34 -13.85 -9.86 -4.67
N GLU A 35 -12.65 -9.95 -4.08
CA GLU A 35 -11.59 -10.84 -4.55
C GLU A 35 -11.47 -12.07 -3.66
N GLY A 36 -11.18 -13.22 -4.27
CA GLY A 36 -10.91 -14.47 -3.53
C GLY A 36 -9.53 -14.48 -2.86
N TYR A 37 -8.59 -13.67 -3.36
CA TYR A 37 -7.25 -13.54 -2.80
C TYR A 37 -7.01 -12.12 -2.30
N THR A 38 -6.69 -11.98 -1.01
CA THR A 38 -6.49 -10.68 -0.35
C THR A 38 -5.16 -10.58 0.40
N GLY A 39 -4.23 -11.51 0.15
CA GLY A 39 -2.94 -11.57 0.86
C GLY A 39 -2.10 -10.29 0.73
N TYR A 40 -2.22 -9.60 -0.42
CA TYR A 40 -1.54 -8.32 -0.67
C TYR A 40 -2.04 -7.18 0.24
N VAL A 41 -3.27 -7.27 0.78
CA VAL A 41 -3.83 -6.24 1.68
C VAL A 41 -3.12 -6.29 3.03
N GLY A 42 -2.91 -7.51 3.55
CA GLY A 42 -2.22 -7.72 4.82
C GLY A 42 -0.74 -7.37 4.73
N SER A 43 -0.08 -7.73 3.63
CA SER A 43 1.35 -7.45 3.43
C SER A 43 1.68 -5.98 3.15
N ALA A 44 0.67 -5.16 2.81
CA ALA A 44 0.82 -3.74 2.53
C ALA A 44 0.56 -2.81 3.73
N ARG A 45 0.08 -3.35 4.86
CA ARG A 45 -0.02 -2.61 6.12
C ARG A 45 1.35 -2.47 6.77
#